data_AF-A0A261RXE7-F1
#
_entry.id   AF-A0A261RXE7-F1
#
_cell.length_a   1.000
_cell.length_b   1.000
_cell.length_c   1.000
_cell.angle_alpha   90.00
_cell.angle_beta   90.00
_cell.angle_gamma   90.00
#
_symmetry.space_group_name_H-M   'P 1'
#
loop_
_entity.id
_entity.type
_entity.pdbx_description
1 polymer ?
#
loop_
_entity_poly.entity_id
_entity_poly.type
_entity_poly.pdbx_seq_one_letter_code
_entity_poly.pdbx_strand_id
1 'polypeptide(L)'
;MPISLSPLLRHVLYPSAWTEWARAMAPGLALDATGPEYDHYSVMLEAVQAELGVAIVPRLLVRKALASGELEAPFNEVVLGSSGYYLVLRDTAAPAQAVRAAGDWLMARAEEMAREWLPAAPAPAAGSGNVQ
;
A
#
# COMPACT_ATOMS: atom_id res chain seq x y z
N MET A 1 6.17 -27.15 -14.03
CA MET A 1 5.95 -26.85 -12.60
C MET A 1 4.46 -26.83 -12.34
N PRO A 2 3.92 -27.50 -11.31
CA PRO A 2 2.53 -27.33 -10.96
C PRO A 2 2.31 -25.90 -10.48
N ILE A 3 1.23 -25.27 -10.92
CA ILE A 3 0.80 -23.96 -10.41
C ILE A 3 0.32 -24.20 -8.98
N SER A 4 1.18 -23.94 -7.99
CA SER A 4 0.77 -23.92 -6.59
C SER A 4 -0.14 -22.71 -6.41
N LEU A 5 -1.38 -22.94 -5.94
CA LEU A 5 -2.25 -21.86 -5.50
C LEU A 5 -1.71 -21.34 -4.17
N SER A 6 -0.77 -20.40 -4.23
CA SER A 6 -0.22 -19.78 -3.03
C SER A 6 -1.33 -19.07 -2.25
N PRO A 7 -1.42 -19.24 -0.92
CA PRO A 7 -2.40 -18.55 -0.10
C PRO A 7 -2.31 -17.03 -0.24
N LEU A 8 -3.46 -16.37 -0.29
CA LEU A 8 -3.55 -14.91 -0.26
C LEU A 8 -3.51 -14.44 1.20
N LEU A 9 -2.37 -13.92 1.63
CA LEU A 9 -2.18 -13.38 2.97
C LEU A 9 -2.96 -12.08 3.12
N ARG A 10 -3.54 -11.85 4.30
CA ARG A 10 -4.44 -10.71 4.56
C ARG A 10 -3.96 -9.87 5.73
N HIS A 11 -4.16 -8.57 5.62
CA HIS A 11 -3.90 -7.64 6.71
C HIS A 11 -5.22 -7.25 7.38
N VAL A 12 -5.32 -7.39 8.71
CA VAL A 12 -6.57 -7.16 9.46
C VAL A 12 -7.12 -5.74 9.29
N LEU A 13 -6.23 -4.75 9.20
CA LEU A 13 -6.61 -3.33 9.01
C LEU A 13 -6.97 -2.97 7.56
N TYR A 14 -6.67 -3.85 6.60
CA TYR A 14 -6.92 -3.61 5.18
C TYR A 14 -7.61 -4.82 4.53
N PRO A 15 -8.79 -5.23 5.05
CA PRO A 15 -9.47 -6.44 4.59
C PRO A 15 -9.92 -6.34 3.12
N SER A 16 -10.08 -5.13 2.59
CA SER A 16 -10.47 -4.88 1.19
C SER A 16 -9.31 -4.95 0.20
N ALA A 17 -8.05 -5.08 0.63
CA ALA A 17 -6.88 -4.94 -0.24
C ALA A 17 -6.93 -5.84 -1.48
N TRP A 18 -7.24 -7.13 -1.31
CA TRP A 18 -7.37 -8.08 -2.42
C TRP A 18 -8.53 -7.78 -3.35
N THR A 19 -9.67 -7.34 -2.81
CA THR A 19 -10.83 -6.95 -3.61
C THR A 19 -10.55 -5.67 -4.40
N GLU A 20 -9.87 -4.69 -3.79
CA GLU A 20 -9.44 -3.45 -4.46
C GLU A 20 -8.44 -3.74 -5.58
N TRP A 21 -7.45 -4.59 -5.33
CA TRP A 21 -6.50 -5.03 -6.35
C TRP A 21 -7.18 -5.82 -7.48
N ALA A 22 -8.05 -6.79 -7.16
CA ALA A 22 -8.76 -7.58 -8.16
C ALA A 22 -9.65 -6.69 -9.05
N ARG A 23 -10.35 -5.72 -8.45
CA ARG A 23 -11.16 -4.76 -9.22
C ARG A 23 -10.32 -3.95 -10.20
N ALA A 24 -9.13 -3.54 -9.80
CA ALA A 24 -8.24 -2.72 -10.62
C ALA A 24 -7.51 -3.53 -11.71
N MET A 25 -7.04 -4.72 -11.36
CA MET A 25 -6.07 -5.48 -12.18
C MET A 25 -6.66 -6.72 -12.86
N ALA A 26 -7.69 -7.33 -12.28
CA ALA A 26 -8.28 -8.57 -12.75
C ALA A 26 -9.81 -8.55 -12.63
N PRO A 27 -10.50 -7.59 -13.30
CA PRO A 27 -11.94 -7.44 -13.18
C PRO A 27 -12.65 -8.74 -13.58
N GLY A 28 -13.50 -9.24 -12.67
CA GLY A 28 -14.20 -10.52 -12.83
C GLY A 28 -13.49 -11.74 -12.24
N LEU A 29 -12.25 -11.59 -11.75
CA LEU A 29 -11.57 -12.64 -11.01
C LEU A 29 -12.12 -12.73 -9.58
N ALA A 30 -12.69 -13.88 -9.24
CA ALA A 30 -13.00 -14.22 -7.85
C ALA A 30 -11.73 -14.73 -7.17
N LEU A 31 -11.19 -13.93 -6.26
CA LEU A 31 -10.07 -14.33 -5.41
C LEU A 31 -10.59 -15.02 -4.15
N ASP A 32 -9.99 -16.16 -3.80
CA ASP A 32 -10.20 -16.80 -2.52
C ASP A 32 -9.34 -16.13 -1.44
N ALA A 33 -9.87 -15.07 -0.85
CA ALA A 33 -9.24 -14.32 0.22
C ALA A 33 -9.54 -14.93 1.61
N THR A 34 -9.43 -16.26 1.75
CA THR A 34 -9.57 -16.97 3.05
C THR A 34 -8.24 -17.29 3.72
N GLY A 35 -7.13 -16.82 3.16
CA GLY A 35 -5.80 -17.05 3.70
C GLY A 35 -5.55 -16.39 5.08
N PRO A 36 -4.38 -16.71 5.69
CA PRO A 36 -4.01 -16.24 7.02
C PRO A 36 -4.08 -14.72 7.18
N GLU A 37 -4.48 -14.27 8.37
CA GLU A 37 -4.53 -12.86 8.73
C GLU A 37 -3.32 -12.45 9.57
N TYR A 38 -2.84 -11.24 9.32
CA TYR A 38 -1.75 -10.59 10.05
C TYR A 38 -2.17 -9.18 10.45
N ASP A 39 -1.73 -8.75 11.63
CA ASP A 39 -1.92 -7.39 12.16
C ASP A 39 -0.74 -6.46 11.89
N HIS A 40 0.43 -7.03 11.58
CA HIS A 40 1.65 -6.30 11.29
C HIS A 40 2.26 -6.73 9.94
N TYR A 41 2.53 -5.74 9.09
CA TYR A 41 3.25 -5.95 7.83
C TYR A 41 4.62 -6.62 8.01
N SER A 42 5.35 -6.34 9.10
CA SER A 42 6.65 -6.98 9.34
C SER A 42 6.53 -8.50 9.40
N VAL A 43 5.59 -9.03 10.19
CA VAL A 43 5.37 -10.49 10.30
C VAL A 43 4.82 -11.07 9.00
N MET A 44 3.90 -10.36 8.34
CA MET A 44 3.37 -10.80 7.05
C MET A 44 4.47 -10.88 5.98
N LEU A 45 5.41 -9.95 5.97
CA LEU A 45 6.53 -9.94 5.02
C LEU A 45 7.55 -11.06 5.28
N GLU A 46 7.77 -11.44 6.54
CA GLU A 46 8.54 -12.65 6.86
C GLU A 46 7.86 -13.90 6.28
N ALA A 47 6.53 -14.00 6.37
CA ALA A 47 5.78 -15.11 5.79
C ALA A 47 5.86 -15.16 4.25
N VAL A 48 5.83 -13.99 3.59
CA VAL A 48 6.04 -13.90 2.14
C VAL A 48 7.45 -14.35 1.75
N GLN A 49 8.48 -13.89 2.47
CA GLN A 49 9.87 -14.30 2.24
C GLN A 49 10.10 -15.79 2.48
N ALA A 50 9.35 -16.39 3.41
CA ALA A 50 9.34 -17.84 3.65
C ALA A 50 8.47 -18.62 2.66
N GLU A 51 8.03 -18.00 1.56
CA GLU A 51 7.20 -18.61 0.50
C GLU A 51 5.85 -19.16 0.98
N LEU A 52 5.32 -18.64 2.09
CA LEU A 52 4.05 -19.12 2.67
C LEU A 52 2.80 -18.54 1.99
N GLY A 53 2.96 -17.59 1.08
CA GLY A 53 1.85 -16.97 0.36
C GLY A 53 2.24 -15.71 -0.41
N VAL A 54 1.23 -15.07 -0.98
CA VAL A 54 1.34 -13.77 -1.66
C VAL A 54 0.60 -12.73 -0.82
N ALA A 55 1.11 -11.50 -0.77
CA ALA A 55 0.50 -10.42 -0.01
C ALA A 55 0.38 -9.13 -0.83
N ILE A 56 -0.64 -8.34 -0.55
CA ILE A 56 -0.72 -6.94 -0.95
C ILE A 56 -0.17 -6.09 0.20
N VAL A 57 0.84 -5.28 -0.10
CA VAL A 57 1.55 -4.46 0.89
C VAL A 57 1.83 -3.06 0.35
N PRO A 58 1.93 -2.04 1.23
CA PRO A 58 2.38 -0.71 0.82
C PRO A 58 3.77 -0.79 0.19
N ARG A 59 3.90 -0.32 -1.06
CA ARG A 59 5.17 -0.36 -1.82
C ARG A 59 6.34 0.28 -1.08
N LEU A 60 6.04 1.30 -0.26
CA LEU A 60 7.02 1.97 0.60
C LEU A 60 7.80 0.99 1.48
N LEU A 61 7.14 -0.05 2.01
CA LEU A 61 7.71 -1.01 2.95
C LEU A 61 8.63 -2.04 2.27
N VAL A 62 8.36 -2.36 1.00
CA VAL A 62 9.07 -3.41 0.26
C VAL A 62 10.07 -2.89 -0.76
N ARG A 63 10.19 -1.57 -0.94
CA ARG A 63 11.09 -0.94 -1.93
C ARG A 63 12.51 -1.52 -1.92
N LYS A 64 13.10 -1.71 -0.74
CA LYS A 64 14.46 -2.25 -0.61
C LYS A 64 14.53 -3.71 -1.06
N ALA A 65 13.59 -4.53 -0.59
CA ALA A 65 13.51 -5.96 -0.94
C ALA A 65 13.23 -6.17 -2.44
N LEU A 66 12.41 -5.31 -3.05
CA LEU A 66 12.20 -5.29 -4.51
C LEU A 66 13.47 -4.89 -5.26
N ALA A 67 14.23 -3.92 -4.76
CA ALA A 67 15.47 -3.46 -5.38
C ALA A 67 16.62 -4.48 -5.24
N SER A 68 16.66 -5.25 -4.15
CA SER A 68 17.63 -6.32 -3.94
C SER A 68 17.25 -7.63 -4.62
N GLY A 69 15.99 -7.79 -5.04
CA GLY A 69 15.45 -9.04 -5.58
C GLY A 69 15.09 -10.08 -4.51
N GLU A 70 15.09 -9.70 -3.23
CA GLU A 70 14.58 -10.54 -2.13
C GLU A 70 13.07 -10.77 -2.23
N LEU A 71 12.36 -9.80 -2.80
CA LEU A 71 10.95 -9.91 -3.14
C LEU A 71 10.74 -9.59 -4.61
N GLU A 72 9.78 -10.26 -5.21
CA GLU A 72 9.32 -9.99 -6.57
C GLU A 72 7.87 -9.48 -6.54
N ALA A 73 7.59 -8.46 -7.33
CA ALA A 73 6.22 -8.01 -7.61
C ALA A 73 5.84 -8.55 -9.00
N PRO A 74 5.12 -9.69 -9.10
CA PRO A 74 4.95 -10.43 -10.35
C PRO A 74 4.21 -9.63 -11.44
N PHE A 75 3.35 -8.71 -11.02
CA PHE A 75 2.59 -7.83 -11.91
C PHE A 75 3.19 -6.40 -11.93
N ASN A 76 4.04 -6.05 -10.95
CA ASN A 76 4.72 -4.76 -10.79
C ASN A 76 3.83 -3.50 -10.82
N GLU A 77 2.51 -3.63 -10.62
CA GLU A 77 1.63 -2.46 -10.55
C GLU A 77 1.44 -1.96 -9.12
N VAL A 78 1.03 -0.69 -9.04
CA VAL A 78 0.64 -0.02 -7.81
C VAL A 78 -0.82 0.37 -7.94
N VAL A 79 -1.66 -0.20 -7.09
CA VAL A 79 -3.07 0.16 -6.98
C VAL A 79 -3.20 1.17 -5.84
N LEU A 80 -3.81 2.32 -6.13
CA LEU A 80 -4.23 3.25 -5.10
C LEU A 80 -5.40 2.65 -4.34
N GLY A 81 -5.12 2.20 -3.12
CA GLY A 81 -6.15 1.72 -2.21
C GLY A 81 -6.94 2.86 -1.57
N SER A 82 -7.94 2.49 -0.78
CA SER A 82 -8.77 3.43 -0.01
C SER A 82 -8.05 4.08 1.19
N SER A 83 -6.81 3.66 1.49
CA SER A 83 -6.06 4.06 2.68
C SER A 83 -4.64 4.53 2.33
N GLY A 84 -4.08 5.39 3.19
CA GLY A 84 -2.75 5.97 3.01
C GLY A 84 -2.08 6.37 4.32
N TYR A 85 -0.84 6.86 4.22
CA TYR A 85 -0.11 7.44 5.35
C TYR A 85 -0.38 8.95 5.43
N TYR A 86 -0.70 9.44 6.63
CA TYR A 86 -1.06 10.84 6.85
C TYR A 86 -0.09 11.51 7.82
N LEU A 87 0.32 12.73 7.48
CA LEU A 87 1.01 13.63 8.41
C LEU A 87 -0.07 14.40 9.19
N VAL A 88 -0.16 14.16 10.49
CA VAL A 88 -1.11 14.86 11.38
C VAL A 88 -0.35 15.80 12.29
N LEU A 89 -0.67 17.10 12.21
CA LEU A 89 -0.11 18.14 13.06
C LEU A 89 -1.19 18.66 13.99
N ARG A 90 -0.82 18.98 15.24
CA ARG A 90 -1.75 19.60 16.19
C ARG A 90 -2.11 21.01 15.70
N ASP A 91 -3.39 21.32 15.73
CA ASP A 91 -3.88 22.67 15.49
C ASP A 91 -3.34 23.61 16.58
N THR A 92 -2.32 24.37 16.21
CA THR A 92 -1.65 25.36 17.06
C THR A 92 -1.50 26.63 16.24
N ALA A 93 -1.74 27.79 16.86
CA ALA A 93 -1.72 29.08 16.15
C ALA A 93 -0.39 29.34 15.40
N ALA A 94 0.72 28.75 15.86
CA ALA A 94 1.97 28.70 15.13
C ALA A 94 2.77 27.45 15.53
N PRO A 95 2.90 26.43 14.67
CA PRO A 95 3.82 25.32 14.91
C PRO A 95 5.27 25.83 15.09
N ALA A 96 6.16 25.04 15.69
CA ALA A 96 7.58 25.38 15.66
C ALA A 96 8.10 25.39 14.21
N GLN A 97 9.05 26.25 13.88
CA GLN A 97 9.64 26.31 12.53
C GLN A 97 10.19 24.95 12.08
N ALA A 98 10.82 24.22 13.01
CA ALA A 98 11.33 22.87 12.76
C ALA A 98 10.22 21.87 12.36
N VAL A 99 9.04 21.98 12.97
CA VAL A 99 7.89 21.10 12.66
C VAL A 99 7.37 21.37 11.25
N ARG A 100 7.24 22.65 10.87
CA ARG A 100 6.87 23.02 9.49
C ARG A 100 7.89 22.51 8.49
N ALA A 101 9.18 22.80 8.72
CA ALA A 101 10.25 22.37 7.82
C ALA A 101 10.30 20.85 7.64
N ALA A 102 10.11 20.07 8.71
CA ALA A 102 10.03 18.62 8.63
C ALA A 102 8.78 18.13 7.87
N GLY A 103 7.63 18.79 8.09
CA GLY A 103 6.39 18.49 7.36
C GLY A 103 6.52 18.76 5.86
N ASP A 104 7.04 19.93 5.49
CA ASP A 104 7.28 20.31 4.10
C ASP A 104 8.25 19.31 3.43
N TRP A 105 9.31 18.92 4.13
CA TRP A 105 10.25 17.92 3.64
C TRP A 105 9.59 16.54 3.45
N LEU A 106 8.77 16.09 4.40
CA LEU A 106 8.04 14.82 4.29
C LEU A 106 7.08 14.82 3.10
N MET A 107 6.34 15.92 2.91
CA MET A 107 5.42 16.08 1.78
C MET A 107 6.15 16.07 0.44
N ALA A 108 7.26 16.81 0.33
CA ALA A 108 8.09 16.79 -0.88
C ALA A 108 8.61 15.38 -1.21
N ARG A 109 9.01 14.60 -0.20
CA ARG A 109 9.44 13.20 -0.37
C ARG A 109 8.27 12.30 -0.80
N ALA A 110 7.09 12.50 -0.24
CA ALA A 110 5.90 11.73 -0.63
C ALA A 110 5.50 12.01 -2.08
N GLU A 111 5.54 13.27 -2.52
CA GLU A 111 5.26 13.65 -3.92
C GLU A 111 6.29 13.07 -4.90
N GLU A 112 7.56 13.05 -4.53
CA GLU A 112 8.62 12.43 -5.34
C GLU A 112 8.36 10.93 -5.53
N MET A 113 8.05 10.21 -4.45
CA MET A 113 7.71 8.78 -4.52
C MET A 113 6.43 8.53 -5.31
N ALA A 114 5.42 9.39 -5.14
CA ALA A 114 4.16 9.31 -5.88
C ALA A 114 4.40 9.45 -7.39
N ARG A 115 5.24 10.40 -7.83
CA ARG A 115 5.62 10.57 -9.24
C ARG A 115 6.37 9.37 -9.81
N GLU A 116 7.16 8.69 -8.97
CA GLU A 116 7.94 7.52 -9.38
C GLU A 116 7.06 6.26 -9.54
N TRP A 117 6.13 6.04 -8.62
CA TRP A 117 5.43 4.75 -8.51
C TRP A 117 4.01 4.73 -9.05
N LEU A 118 3.33 5.87 -9.03
CA LEU A 118 1.94 5.90 -9.47
C LEU A 118 1.89 6.02 -10.99
N PRO A 119 1.00 5.27 -11.66
CA PRO A 119 0.65 5.60 -13.03
C PRO A 119 0.13 7.04 -13.07
N ALA A 120 0.31 7.73 -14.20
CA ALA A 120 -0.23 9.07 -14.40
C ALA A 120 -1.71 9.09 -13.96
N ALA A 121 -2.02 9.89 -12.94
CA ALA A 121 -3.27 9.78 -12.21
C ALA A 121 -4.48 10.01 -13.16
N PRO A 122 -5.55 9.20 -13.08
CA PRO A 122 -6.86 9.71 -13.48
C PRO A 122 -7.22 10.89 -12.56
N ALA A 123 -7.83 11.93 -13.14
CA ALA A 123 -8.19 13.16 -12.43
C ALA A 123 -8.91 12.87 -11.11
N PRO A 124 -8.67 13.66 -10.04
CA PRO A 124 -9.34 13.45 -8.77
C PRO A 124 -10.86 13.49 -8.98
N ALA A 125 -11.55 12.44 -8.54
CA ALA A 125 -12.99 12.45 -8.45
C ALA A 125 -13.36 13.62 -7.52
N ALA A 126 -14.08 14.60 -8.07
CA ALA A 126 -14.54 15.78 -7.35
C ALA A 126 -15.17 15.35 -6.02
N GLY A 127 -14.68 15.93 -4.93
CA GLY A 127 -15.03 15.54 -3.58
C GLY A 127 -16.54 15.60 -3.35
N SER A 128 -17.10 14.48 -2.92
CA SER A 128 -18.34 14.50 -2.14
C SER A 128 -17.95 14.82 -0.72
N GLY A 129 -18.15 16.08 -0.34
CA GLY A 129 -18.12 16.48 1.05
C GLY A 129 -19.12 15.67 1.87
N ASN A 130 -18.70 15.28 3.07
CA ASN A 130 -19.46 15.47 4.29
C ASN A 130 -18.65 14.94 5.46
N VAL A 131 -18.07 15.87 6.22
CA VAL A 131 -17.81 15.68 7.64
C VAL A 131 -19.06 16.21 8.34
N GLN A 132 -19.75 15.33 9.07
CA GLN A 132 -20.59 15.72 10.20
C GLN A 132 -19.80 15.48 11.48
#